data_AF-A0A7S3HF07-F1
#
_entry.id   AF-A0A7S3HF07-F1
#
_cell.length_a   1.000
_cell.length_b   1.000
_cell.length_c   1.000
_cell.angle_alpha   90.00
_cell.angle_beta   90.00
_cell.angle_gamma   90.00
#
_symmetry.space_group_name_H-M   'P 1'
#
loop_
_entity.id
_entity.type
_entity.pdbx_description
1 polymer ?
#
loop_
_entity_poly.entity_id
_entity_poly.type
_entity_poly.pdbx_seq_one_letter_code
_entity_poly.pdbx_strand_id
1 'polypeptide(L)'
;NPRWNINTFESMGMGSKICVQLFKWLSSIVEVAARQQEFLALIASSFPDWLPKLYELQKSARGAELEIELNKKCIQVLKVFQAQVEDDSTLGSVLDAEMTNIKRAEKDAKIRIRHTLFEVDKLKDDQSSREVYALEAMEVKVEQTQEELDDLVLQYHEKIQLASAGERGAIEALPDLRHRLTNHRLKLTELDGQRKVLQNQVEANRAKRKDPARLTPEIMVKTQIAGEEKANYVIAAVRARTMLQSVGVKHAENLPMHLVDIYEELEREEAALKVQARKAFVEAEYERKVYDDYLGRSMAANELKEQRAKDKMAPSDQELQEERMEDEKHAVEERTKHRQYIPDAVLHVSITRPRPVVIALSRDLSAYSKRKIHQEVTKLMPGLFISLNNTANMGIDIHSMQSVLDSGKCIIMEVDPGLTRVSRDTFLQALEITNE
;
A
#
# COMPACT_ATOMS: atom_id res chain seq x y z
N ASN A 1 30.29 -17.97 -6.98
CA ASN A 1 31.24 -18.96 -7.55
C ASN A 1 30.47 -20.25 -7.81
N PRO A 2 30.29 -20.69 -9.07
CA PRO A 2 29.47 -21.86 -9.39
C PRO A 2 30.02 -23.19 -8.84
N ARG A 3 31.26 -23.20 -8.33
CA ARG A 3 31.87 -24.37 -7.69
C ARG A 3 31.55 -24.50 -6.21
N TRP A 4 30.87 -23.53 -5.58
CA TRP A 4 30.49 -23.61 -4.17
C TRP A 4 29.20 -24.42 -4.04
N ASN A 5 29.30 -25.59 -3.42
CA ASN A 5 28.18 -26.45 -3.08
C ASN A 5 28.41 -27.06 -1.68
N ILE A 6 27.40 -27.73 -1.12
CA ILE A 6 27.46 -28.33 0.21
C ILE A 6 28.70 -29.23 0.37
N ASN A 7 28.99 -30.08 -0.63
CA ASN A 7 30.13 -30.99 -0.63
C ASN A 7 31.48 -30.25 -0.52
N THR A 8 31.56 -29.05 -1.08
CA THR A 8 32.74 -28.19 -0.99
C THR A 8 33.00 -27.77 0.46
N PHE A 9 31.95 -27.38 1.19
CA PHE A 9 32.05 -26.95 2.58
C PHE A 9 32.19 -28.12 3.56
N GLU A 10 31.65 -29.30 3.22
CA GLU A 10 31.85 -30.53 3.98
C GLU A 10 33.33 -30.97 3.99
N SER A 11 34.06 -30.70 2.91
CA SER A 11 35.50 -31.00 2.82
C SER A 11 36.39 -30.06 3.64
N MET A 12 35.84 -28.95 4.17
CA MET A 12 36.59 -27.96 4.95
C MET A 12 36.77 -28.38 6.42
N GLY A 13 37.67 -29.33 6.68
CA GLY A 13 38.25 -29.64 8.00
C GLY A 13 37.46 -29.23 9.26
N MET A 14 38.10 -28.50 10.18
CA MET A 14 37.41 -27.90 11.33
C MET A 14 36.57 -26.70 10.89
N GLY A 15 35.29 -26.69 11.26
CA GLY A 15 34.34 -25.63 10.90
C GLY A 15 33.40 -25.97 9.74
N SER A 16 33.61 -27.10 9.03
CA SER A 16 32.76 -27.58 7.93
C SER A 16 31.26 -27.54 8.27
N LYS A 17 30.86 -28.01 9.45
CA LYS A 17 29.45 -28.01 9.88
C LYS A 17 28.83 -26.61 9.90
N ILE A 18 29.56 -25.61 10.40
CA ILE A 18 29.07 -24.22 10.46
C ILE A 18 28.98 -23.64 9.04
N CYS A 19 30.03 -23.85 8.23
CA CYS A 19 30.04 -23.38 6.84
C CYS A 19 28.91 -24.00 6.01
N VAL A 20 28.61 -25.30 6.20
CA VAL A 20 27.50 -25.99 5.54
C VAL A 20 26.15 -25.39 5.95
N GLN A 21 25.95 -25.11 7.25
CA GLN A 21 24.71 -24.49 7.71
C GLN A 21 24.54 -23.06 7.19
N LEU A 22 25.60 -22.25 7.22
CA LEU A 22 25.59 -20.90 6.67
C LEU A 22 25.31 -20.91 5.15
N PHE A 23 25.91 -21.83 4.41
CA PHE A 23 25.68 -21.96 2.97
C PHE A 23 24.25 -22.40 2.65
N LYS A 24 23.68 -23.35 3.42
CA LYS A 24 22.27 -23.73 3.31
C LYS A 24 21.35 -22.54 3.54
N TRP A 25 21.59 -21.78 4.62
CA TRP A 25 20.81 -20.59 4.94
C TRP A 25 20.89 -19.53 3.83
N LEU A 26 22.09 -19.21 3.34
CA LEU A 26 22.29 -18.25 2.24
C LEU A 26 21.62 -18.72 0.94
N SER A 27 21.72 -20.00 0.60
CA SER A 27 21.07 -20.56 -0.58
C SER A 27 19.55 -20.49 -0.48
N SER A 28 18.98 -20.78 0.69
CA SER A 28 17.55 -20.60 0.93
C SER A 28 17.11 -19.14 0.84
N ILE A 29 17.91 -18.19 1.32
CA ILE A 29 17.61 -16.75 1.18
C ILE A 29 17.63 -16.32 -0.29
N VAL A 30 18.64 -16.74 -1.06
CA VAL A 30 18.74 -16.42 -2.48
C VAL A 30 17.56 -17.03 -3.25
N GLU A 31 17.16 -18.26 -2.93
CA GLU A 31 15.99 -18.91 -3.54
C GLU A 31 14.69 -18.18 -3.19
N VAL A 32 14.50 -17.78 -1.94
CA VAL A 32 13.34 -16.97 -1.52
C VAL A 32 13.33 -15.63 -2.25
N ALA A 33 14.47 -14.94 -2.34
CA ALA A 33 14.58 -13.67 -3.06
C ALA A 33 14.28 -13.83 -4.56
N ALA A 34 14.76 -14.91 -5.20
CA ALA A 34 14.47 -15.21 -6.59
C ALA A 34 12.96 -15.48 -6.82
N ARG A 35 12.33 -16.29 -5.95
CA ARG A 35 10.87 -16.53 -6.00
C ARG A 35 10.07 -15.25 -5.75
N GLN A 36 10.51 -14.39 -4.83
CA GLN A 36 9.91 -13.08 -4.61
C GLN A 36 10.06 -12.17 -5.83
N GLN A 37 11.18 -12.21 -6.54
CA GLN A 37 11.36 -11.46 -7.80
C GLN A 37 10.47 -11.99 -8.92
N GLU A 38 10.34 -13.31 -9.08
CA GLU A 38 9.42 -13.93 -10.03
C GLU A 38 7.95 -13.58 -9.68
N PHE A 39 7.60 -13.62 -8.40
CA PHE A 39 6.30 -13.19 -7.88
C PHE A 39 6.02 -11.72 -8.17
N LEU A 40 6.99 -10.84 -7.92
CA LEU A 40 6.89 -9.44 -8.28
C LEU A 40 6.73 -9.31 -9.79
N ALA A 41 7.50 -10.00 -10.63
CA ALA A 41 7.37 -9.90 -12.08
C ALA A 41 5.97 -10.32 -12.59
N LEU A 42 5.34 -11.32 -11.95
CA LEU A 42 3.97 -11.77 -12.27
C LEU A 42 2.88 -10.76 -11.87
N ILE A 43 3.12 -9.94 -10.84
CA ILE A 43 2.16 -8.94 -10.33
C ILE A 43 2.49 -7.52 -10.82
N ALA A 44 3.75 -7.23 -11.18
CA ALA A 44 4.31 -5.89 -11.23
C ALA A 44 4.33 -5.19 -12.58
N SER A 45 3.48 -5.55 -13.55
CA SER A 45 2.96 -4.47 -14.42
C SER A 45 2.01 -3.63 -13.55
N SER A 46 2.59 -2.75 -12.71
CA SER A 46 1.84 -1.87 -11.81
C SER A 46 0.80 -1.07 -12.58
N PHE A 47 1.14 -0.74 -13.82
CA PHE A 47 0.22 -0.12 -14.73
C PHE A 47 -0.16 -1.10 -15.83
N PRO A 48 -1.44 -1.46 -15.97
CA PRO A 48 -1.87 -2.32 -17.05
C PRO A 48 -1.71 -1.61 -18.40
N ASP A 49 -1.06 -2.26 -19.37
CA ASP A 49 -0.78 -1.68 -20.69
C ASP A 49 -2.05 -1.26 -21.47
N TRP A 50 -3.20 -1.87 -21.13
CA TRP A 50 -4.49 -1.53 -21.74
C TRP A 50 -5.05 -0.19 -21.24
N LEU A 51 -4.60 0.30 -20.09
CA LEU A 51 -5.21 1.41 -19.39
C LEU A 51 -4.97 2.77 -20.08
N PRO A 52 -3.76 3.12 -20.55
CA PRO A 52 -3.55 4.30 -21.39
C PRO A 52 -4.39 4.27 -22.67
N LYS A 53 -4.45 3.11 -23.34
CA LYS A 53 -5.24 2.93 -24.57
C LYS A 53 -6.73 3.11 -24.31
N LEU A 54 -7.24 2.55 -23.20
CA LEU A 54 -8.64 2.75 -22.80
C LEU A 54 -8.93 4.25 -22.62
N TYR A 55 -8.04 4.96 -21.94
CA TYR A 55 -8.21 6.39 -21.67
C TYR A 55 -8.26 7.23 -22.96
N GLU A 56 -7.36 6.95 -23.92
CA GLU A 56 -7.37 7.60 -25.23
C GLU A 56 -8.66 7.34 -26.02
N LEU A 57 -9.14 6.10 -26.01
CA LEU A 57 -10.39 5.73 -26.67
C LEU A 57 -11.60 6.43 -26.03
N GLN A 58 -11.65 6.50 -24.70
CA GLN A 58 -12.69 7.22 -23.96
C GLN A 58 -12.65 8.73 -24.25
N LYS A 59 -11.45 9.34 -24.30
CA LYS A 59 -11.27 10.75 -24.68
C LYS A 59 -11.76 11.02 -26.10
N SER A 60 -11.45 10.13 -27.04
CA SER A 60 -11.93 10.19 -28.42
C SER A 60 -13.46 10.07 -28.50
N ALA A 61 -14.05 9.14 -27.74
CA ALA A 61 -15.50 8.96 -27.66
C ALA A 61 -16.21 10.22 -27.14
N ARG A 62 -15.69 10.85 -26.08
CA ARG A 62 -16.21 12.12 -25.54
C ARG A 62 -16.11 13.27 -26.54
N GLY A 63 -15.01 13.35 -27.31
CA GLY A 63 -14.86 14.33 -28.38
C GLY A 63 -15.88 14.14 -29.50
N ALA A 64 -16.11 12.90 -29.93
CA ALA A 64 -17.14 12.59 -30.92
C ALA A 64 -18.56 12.86 -30.40
N GLU A 65 -18.83 12.58 -29.12
CA GLU A 65 -20.11 12.88 -28.49
C GLU A 65 -20.41 14.38 -28.43
N LEU A 66 -19.41 15.20 -28.12
CA LEU A 66 -19.52 16.67 -28.13
C LEU A 66 -19.96 17.16 -29.51
N GLU A 67 -19.34 16.64 -30.57
CA GLU A 67 -19.69 17.00 -31.95
C GLU A 67 -21.10 16.56 -32.35
N ILE A 68 -21.54 15.37 -31.90
CA ILE A 68 -22.90 14.86 -32.15
C ILE A 68 -23.93 15.77 -31.50
N GLU A 69 -23.81 16.05 -30.20
CA GLU A 69 -24.81 16.86 -29.48
C GLU A 69 -24.84 18.30 -29.99
N LEU A 70 -23.68 18.88 -30.31
CA LEU A 70 -23.57 20.20 -30.93
C LEU A 70 -24.31 20.27 -32.27
N ASN A 71 -24.05 19.31 -33.17
CA ASN A 71 -24.66 19.31 -34.51
C ASN A 71 -26.16 18.96 -34.44
N LYS A 72 -26.56 18.04 -33.56
CA LYS A 72 -27.96 17.67 -33.32
C LYS A 72 -28.78 18.86 -32.84
N LYS A 73 -28.26 19.61 -31.86
CA LYS A 73 -28.93 20.80 -31.35
C LYS A 73 -28.97 21.92 -32.40
N CYS A 74 -27.89 22.10 -33.15
CA CYS A 74 -27.86 23.02 -34.28
C CYS A 74 -28.96 22.70 -35.31
N ILE A 75 -29.10 21.45 -35.74
CA ILE A 75 -30.15 21.01 -36.67
C ILE A 75 -31.54 21.23 -36.10
N GLN A 76 -31.75 21.02 -34.79
CA GLN A 76 -33.04 21.25 -34.15
C GLN A 76 -33.48 22.72 -34.27
N VAL A 77 -32.57 23.67 -33.99
CA VAL A 77 -32.85 25.10 -34.12
C VAL A 77 -33.08 25.49 -35.58
N LEU A 78 -32.26 24.99 -36.51
CA LEU A 78 -32.42 25.26 -37.94
C LEU A 78 -33.76 24.78 -38.50
N LYS A 79 -34.28 23.63 -38.02
CA LYS A 79 -35.62 23.14 -38.39
C LYS A 79 -36.74 24.04 -37.89
N VAL A 80 -36.62 24.55 -36.66
CA VAL A 80 -37.60 25.51 -36.12
C VAL A 80 -37.60 26.79 -36.95
N PHE A 81 -36.41 27.27 -37.32
CA PHE A 81 -36.28 28.43 -38.21
C PHE A 81 -36.85 28.16 -39.61
N GLN A 82 -36.55 26.99 -40.22
CA GLN A 82 -37.09 26.61 -41.52
C GLN A 82 -38.62 26.63 -41.56
N ALA A 83 -39.28 26.14 -40.49
CA ALA A 83 -40.73 26.16 -40.36
C ALA A 83 -41.32 27.57 -40.21
N GLN A 84 -40.52 28.58 -39.89
CA GLN A 84 -40.96 29.97 -39.77
C GLN A 84 -40.87 30.75 -41.10
N VAL A 85 -40.15 30.24 -42.10
CA VAL A 85 -39.83 30.95 -43.35
C VAL A 85 -40.52 30.30 -44.56
N GLU A 86 -41.77 29.85 -44.41
CA GLU A 86 -42.48 29.01 -45.39
C GLU A 86 -42.57 29.59 -46.82
N ASP A 87 -42.43 30.91 -47.00
CA ASP A 87 -42.63 31.60 -48.29
C ASP A 87 -41.35 31.82 -49.14
N ASP A 88 -40.14 31.68 -48.60
CA ASP A 88 -38.89 31.97 -49.35
C ASP A 88 -38.20 30.69 -49.86
N SER A 89 -38.52 30.32 -51.10
CA SER A 89 -37.93 29.16 -51.77
C SER A 89 -36.40 29.22 -51.90
N THR A 90 -35.82 30.42 -52.04
CA THR A 90 -34.38 30.58 -52.18
C THR A 90 -33.69 30.36 -50.84
N LEU A 91 -34.21 30.93 -49.76
CA LEU A 91 -33.75 30.71 -48.41
C LEU A 91 -33.84 29.23 -48.01
N GLY A 92 -34.97 28.59 -48.30
CA GLY A 92 -35.16 27.16 -48.05
C GLY A 92 -34.06 26.31 -48.70
N SER A 93 -33.73 26.58 -49.97
CA SER A 93 -32.71 25.81 -50.70
C SER A 93 -31.30 25.94 -50.12
N VAL A 94 -30.91 27.16 -49.70
CA VAL A 94 -29.59 27.43 -49.10
C VAL A 94 -29.51 26.82 -47.70
N LEU A 95 -30.59 26.94 -46.92
CA LEU A 95 -30.69 26.36 -45.58
C LEU A 95 -30.61 24.82 -45.63
N ASP A 96 -31.31 24.19 -46.58
CA ASP A 96 -31.28 22.74 -46.77
C ASP A 96 -29.88 22.22 -47.12
N ALA A 97 -29.13 22.96 -47.93
CA ALA A 97 -27.74 22.62 -48.26
C ALA A 97 -26.85 22.65 -47.00
N GLU A 98 -26.97 23.69 -46.17
CA GLU A 98 -26.22 23.79 -44.91
C GLU A 98 -26.62 22.72 -43.90
N MET A 99 -27.92 22.48 -43.73
CA MET A 99 -28.43 21.40 -42.89
C MET A 99 -27.92 20.04 -43.36
N THR A 100 -27.78 19.82 -44.67
CA THR A 100 -27.22 18.58 -45.22
C THR A 100 -25.74 18.41 -44.86
N ASN A 101 -24.94 19.48 -44.90
CA ASN A 101 -23.55 19.45 -44.46
C ASN A 101 -23.42 19.13 -42.96
N ILE A 102 -24.25 19.76 -42.12
CA ILE A 102 -24.26 19.53 -40.67
C ILE A 102 -24.72 18.10 -40.35
N LYS A 103 -25.76 17.59 -41.04
CA LYS A 103 -26.20 16.18 -40.92
C LYS A 103 -25.10 15.20 -41.32
N ARG A 104 -24.30 15.50 -42.34
CA ARG A 104 -23.16 14.67 -42.74
C ARG A 104 -22.11 14.63 -41.63
N ALA A 105 -21.73 15.78 -41.07
CA ALA A 105 -20.80 15.84 -39.94
C ALA A 105 -21.32 15.09 -38.70
N GLU A 106 -22.61 15.25 -38.36
CA GLU A 106 -23.26 14.49 -37.28
C GLU A 106 -23.22 12.98 -37.53
N LYS A 107 -23.48 12.54 -38.76
CA LYS A 107 -23.44 11.12 -39.16
C LYS A 107 -22.03 10.56 -39.05
N ASP A 108 -21.02 11.31 -39.49
CA ASP A 108 -19.62 10.89 -39.42
C ASP A 108 -19.16 10.77 -37.96
N ALA A 109 -19.54 11.74 -37.12
CA ALA A 109 -19.29 11.68 -35.67
C ALA A 109 -20.01 10.48 -35.02
N LYS A 110 -21.26 10.18 -35.42
CA LYS A 110 -22.01 8.98 -34.98
C LYS A 110 -21.35 7.67 -35.40
N ILE A 111 -20.64 7.63 -36.52
CA ILE A 111 -19.87 6.45 -36.93
C ILE A 111 -18.62 6.32 -36.05
N ARG A 112 -17.88 7.43 -35.87
CA ARG A 112 -16.69 7.46 -35.01
C ARG A 112 -17.00 7.02 -33.58
N ILE A 113 -18.02 7.59 -32.93
CA ILE A 113 -18.36 7.25 -31.54
C ILE A 113 -18.75 5.77 -31.40
N ARG A 114 -19.49 5.20 -32.36
CA ARG A 114 -19.91 3.80 -32.33
C ARG A 114 -18.69 2.88 -32.41
N HIS A 115 -17.77 3.18 -33.33
CA HIS A 115 -16.52 2.43 -33.45
C HIS A 115 -15.67 2.55 -32.17
N THR A 116 -15.48 3.76 -31.63
CA THR A 116 -14.67 3.95 -30.42
C THR A 116 -15.28 3.28 -29.20
N LEU A 117 -16.61 3.33 -29.03
CA LEU A 117 -17.28 2.66 -27.92
C LEU A 117 -17.21 1.13 -28.04
N PHE A 118 -17.36 0.60 -29.25
CA PHE A 118 -17.15 -0.82 -29.50
C PHE A 118 -15.73 -1.26 -29.11
N GLU A 119 -14.71 -0.49 -29.48
CA GLU A 119 -13.31 -0.77 -29.09
C GLU A 119 -13.09 -0.64 -27.58
N VAL A 120 -13.76 0.32 -26.91
CA VAL A 120 -13.75 0.45 -25.44
C VAL A 120 -14.34 -0.80 -24.78
N ASP A 121 -15.52 -1.24 -25.22
CA ASP A 121 -16.21 -2.40 -24.65
C ASP A 121 -15.42 -3.68 -24.90
N LYS A 122 -14.94 -3.88 -26.13
CA LYS A 122 -14.06 -5.00 -26.49
C LYS A 122 -12.81 -5.05 -25.61
N LEU A 123 -12.14 -3.93 -25.39
CA LEU A 123 -10.95 -3.87 -24.54
C LEU A 123 -11.26 -4.21 -23.08
N LYS A 124 -12.43 -3.77 -22.57
CA LYS A 124 -12.89 -4.11 -21.22
C LYS A 124 -13.21 -5.60 -21.10
N ASP A 125 -13.88 -6.17 -22.08
CA ASP A 125 -14.29 -7.59 -22.10
C ASP A 125 -13.08 -8.52 -22.24
N ASP A 126 -12.16 -8.20 -23.16
CA ASP A 126 -10.90 -8.93 -23.34
C ASP A 126 -10.10 -8.97 -22.03
N GLN A 127 -9.98 -7.82 -21.36
CA GLN A 127 -9.26 -7.73 -20.09
C GLN A 127 -10.00 -8.45 -18.95
N SER A 128 -11.32 -8.30 -18.86
CA SER A 128 -12.11 -9.00 -17.85
C SER A 128 -11.99 -10.52 -18.01
N SER A 129 -12.01 -11.02 -19.24
CA SER A 129 -11.88 -12.45 -19.53
C SER A 129 -10.50 -12.99 -19.14
N ARG A 130 -9.42 -12.23 -19.43
CA ARG A 130 -8.06 -12.57 -19.01
C ARG A 130 -7.91 -12.63 -17.50
N GLU A 131 -8.50 -11.66 -16.79
CA GLU A 131 -8.46 -11.59 -15.34
C GLU A 131 -9.24 -12.74 -14.67
N VAL A 132 -10.42 -13.08 -15.20
CA VAL A 132 -11.21 -14.24 -14.73
C VAL A 132 -10.43 -15.54 -14.95
N TYR A 133 -9.89 -15.75 -16.16
CA TYR A 133 -9.09 -16.93 -16.46
C TYR A 133 -7.86 -17.05 -15.54
N ALA A 134 -7.17 -15.94 -15.26
CA ALA A 134 -6.03 -15.92 -14.36
C ALA A 134 -6.41 -16.29 -12.92
N LEU A 135 -7.57 -15.80 -12.42
CA LEU A 135 -8.09 -16.16 -11.11
C LEU A 135 -8.47 -17.64 -11.03
N GLU A 136 -9.22 -18.15 -12.01
CA GLU A 136 -9.61 -19.57 -12.08
C GLU A 136 -8.38 -20.48 -12.15
N ALA A 137 -7.39 -20.13 -12.98
CA ALA A 137 -6.15 -20.90 -13.08
C ALA A 137 -5.35 -20.92 -11.77
N MET A 138 -5.38 -19.83 -10.98
CA MET A 138 -4.76 -19.78 -9.66
C MET A 138 -5.56 -20.56 -8.62
N GLU A 139 -6.89 -20.51 -8.69
CA GLU A 139 -7.77 -21.28 -7.82
C GLU A 139 -7.57 -22.79 -8.00
N VAL A 140 -7.54 -23.27 -9.25
CA VAL A 140 -7.23 -24.68 -9.56
C VAL A 140 -5.86 -25.11 -9.00
N LYS A 141 -4.84 -24.24 -9.05
CA LYS A 141 -3.52 -24.56 -8.48
C LYS A 141 -3.54 -24.64 -6.95
N VAL A 142 -4.32 -23.78 -6.30
CA VAL A 142 -4.53 -23.80 -4.85
C VAL A 142 -5.24 -25.09 -4.46
N GLU A 143 -6.32 -25.45 -5.16
CA GLU A 143 -7.08 -26.69 -4.95
C GLU A 143 -6.21 -27.93 -5.12
N GLN A 144 -5.45 -28.03 -6.23
CA GLN A 144 -4.52 -29.15 -6.45
C GLN A 144 -3.47 -29.27 -5.35
N THR A 145 -2.91 -28.14 -4.90
CA THR A 145 -1.91 -28.15 -3.82
C THR A 145 -2.53 -28.51 -2.46
N GLN A 146 -3.80 -28.16 -2.26
CA GLN A 146 -4.58 -28.53 -1.08
C GLN A 146 -4.86 -30.04 -1.07
N GLU A 147 -5.29 -30.62 -2.20
CA GLU A 147 -5.50 -32.07 -2.34
C GLU A 147 -4.20 -32.85 -2.06
N GLU A 148 -3.07 -32.42 -2.66
CA GLU A 148 -1.75 -32.99 -2.39
C GLU A 148 -1.37 -32.93 -0.89
N LEU A 149 -1.72 -31.82 -0.22
CA LEU A 149 -1.46 -31.66 1.21
C LEU A 149 -2.33 -32.59 2.05
N ASP A 150 -3.61 -32.76 1.71
CA ASP A 150 -4.54 -33.63 2.42
C ASP A 150 -4.10 -35.10 2.31
N ASP A 151 -3.64 -35.54 1.12
CA ASP A 151 -3.06 -36.87 0.93
C ASP A 151 -1.80 -37.09 1.79
N LEU A 152 -0.91 -36.10 1.86
CA LEU A 152 0.28 -36.17 2.72
C LEU A 152 -0.08 -36.20 4.21
N VAL A 153 -1.15 -35.50 4.61
CA VAL A 153 -1.66 -35.53 5.98
C VAL A 153 -2.19 -36.93 6.31
N LEU A 154 -2.93 -37.58 5.42
CA LEU A 154 -3.41 -38.95 5.61
C LEU A 154 -2.25 -39.94 5.75
N GLN A 155 -1.26 -39.88 4.85
CA GLN A 155 -0.06 -40.73 4.90
C GLN A 155 0.73 -40.52 6.20
N TYR A 156 0.84 -39.28 6.67
CA TYR A 156 1.51 -38.96 7.92
C TYR A 156 0.80 -39.58 9.13
N HIS A 157 -0.54 -39.51 9.18
CA HIS A 157 -1.33 -40.11 10.27
C HIS A 157 -1.24 -41.64 10.27
N GLU A 158 -1.29 -42.28 9.11
CA GLU A 158 -1.12 -43.73 8.98
C GLU A 158 0.26 -44.17 9.50
N LYS A 159 1.32 -43.45 9.12
CA LYS A 159 2.68 -43.75 9.59
C LYS A 159 2.88 -43.47 11.08
N ILE A 160 2.17 -42.50 11.66
CA ILE A 160 2.14 -42.31 13.12
C ILE A 160 1.54 -43.55 13.80
N GLN A 161 0.43 -44.09 13.29
CA GLN A 161 -0.21 -45.28 13.86
C GLN A 161 0.71 -46.51 13.79
N LEU A 162 1.33 -46.76 12.63
CA LEU A 162 2.29 -47.85 12.45
C LEU A 162 3.55 -47.68 13.33
N ALA A 163 4.07 -46.46 13.45
CA ALA A 163 5.18 -46.17 14.35
C ALA A 163 4.79 -46.41 15.82
N SER A 164 3.56 -46.08 16.22
CA SER A 164 3.06 -46.34 17.57
C SER A 164 2.91 -47.84 17.88
N ALA A 165 2.70 -48.66 16.84
CA ALA A 165 2.73 -50.12 16.93
C ALA A 165 4.15 -50.72 16.96
N GLY A 166 5.20 -49.89 16.88
CA GLY A 166 6.60 -50.29 16.97
C GLY A 166 7.27 -50.64 15.63
N GLU A 167 6.65 -50.31 14.50
CA GLU A 167 7.24 -50.59 13.19
C GLU A 167 8.41 -49.64 12.88
N ARG A 168 9.63 -50.17 12.82
CA ARG A 168 10.87 -49.37 12.68
C ARG A 168 10.93 -48.55 11.40
N GLY A 169 10.46 -49.10 10.28
CA GLY A 169 10.43 -48.38 8.99
C GLY A 169 9.50 -47.17 8.99
N ALA A 170 8.39 -47.22 9.76
CA ALA A 170 7.51 -46.08 9.92
C ALA A 170 8.16 -44.97 10.75
N ILE A 171 8.89 -45.33 11.82
CA ILE A 171 9.64 -44.37 12.66
C ILE A 171 10.69 -43.62 11.83
N GLU A 172 11.42 -44.32 10.96
CA GLU A 172 12.46 -43.73 10.11
C GLU A 172 11.89 -42.82 9.01
N ALA A 173 10.66 -43.07 8.52
CA ALA A 173 10.02 -42.26 7.48
C ALA A 173 9.30 -41.00 8.00
N LEU A 174 8.96 -40.93 9.29
CA LEU A 174 8.21 -39.82 9.88
C LEU A 174 8.89 -38.44 9.75
N PRO A 175 10.22 -38.28 9.95
CA PRO A 175 10.91 -37.00 9.79
C PRO A 175 10.77 -36.43 8.36
N ASP A 176 10.93 -37.28 7.35
CA ASP A 176 10.82 -36.88 5.94
C ASP A 176 9.39 -36.47 5.58
N LEU A 177 8.38 -37.24 6.02
CA LEU A 177 6.97 -36.88 5.83
C LEU A 177 6.62 -35.56 6.52
N ARG A 178 7.12 -35.34 7.74
CA ARG A 178 6.93 -34.07 8.47
C ARG A 178 7.54 -32.89 7.70
N HIS A 179 8.72 -33.09 7.12
CA HIS A 179 9.36 -32.06 6.30
C HIS A 179 8.54 -31.74 5.04
N ARG A 180 8.11 -32.77 4.29
CA ARG A 180 7.23 -32.59 3.11
C ARG A 180 5.94 -31.87 3.45
N LEU A 181 5.28 -32.26 4.53
CA LEU A 181 4.03 -31.67 5.00
C LEU A 181 4.23 -30.19 5.36
N THR A 182 5.35 -29.85 6.01
CA THR A 182 5.71 -28.45 6.31
C THR A 182 5.91 -27.64 5.02
N ASN A 183 6.64 -28.20 4.04
CA ASN A 183 6.88 -27.53 2.76
C ASN A 183 5.58 -27.32 1.96
N HIS A 184 4.69 -28.30 1.91
CA HIS A 184 3.39 -28.17 1.22
C HIS A 184 2.48 -27.14 1.91
N ARG A 185 2.47 -27.07 3.26
CA ARG A 185 1.75 -26.01 3.98
C ARG A 185 2.27 -24.62 3.64
N LEU A 186 3.59 -24.45 3.54
CA LEU A 186 4.20 -23.19 3.13
C LEU A 186 3.82 -22.83 1.69
N LYS A 187 3.92 -23.79 0.76
CA LYS A 187 3.52 -23.62 -0.65
C LYS A 187 2.05 -23.23 -0.78
N LEU A 188 1.16 -23.88 -0.04
CA LEU A 188 -0.27 -23.54 -0.02
C LEU A 188 -0.49 -22.11 0.48
N THR A 189 0.12 -21.76 1.62
CA THR A 189 0.01 -20.40 2.21
C THR A 189 0.53 -19.33 1.24
N GLU A 190 1.64 -19.62 0.55
CA GLU A 190 2.19 -18.76 -0.49
C GLU A 190 1.17 -18.57 -1.62
N LEU A 191 0.69 -19.66 -2.25
CA LEU A 191 -0.27 -19.61 -3.35
C LEU A 191 -1.57 -18.88 -2.98
N ASP A 192 -2.08 -19.09 -1.76
CA ASP A 192 -3.26 -18.38 -1.26
C ASP A 192 -2.99 -16.88 -1.11
N GLY A 193 -1.78 -16.51 -0.67
CA GLY A 193 -1.31 -15.13 -0.68
C GLY A 193 -1.29 -14.54 -2.10
N GLN A 194 -0.75 -15.28 -3.07
CA GLN A 194 -0.71 -14.85 -4.47
C GLN A 194 -2.11 -14.65 -5.04
N ARG A 195 -3.03 -15.59 -4.77
CA ARG A 195 -4.45 -15.51 -5.18
C ARG A 195 -5.12 -14.25 -4.64
N LYS A 196 -4.94 -13.94 -3.35
CA LYS A 196 -5.52 -12.74 -2.71
C LYS A 196 -4.98 -11.45 -3.32
N VAL A 197 -3.67 -11.39 -3.62
CA VAL A 197 -3.07 -10.22 -4.27
C VAL A 197 -3.63 -10.05 -5.69
N LEU A 198 -3.75 -11.13 -6.46
CA LEU A 198 -4.36 -11.10 -7.79
C LEU A 198 -5.83 -10.65 -7.71
N GLN A 199 -6.61 -11.15 -6.75
CA GLN A 199 -7.99 -10.73 -6.54
C GLN A 199 -8.09 -9.22 -6.28
N ASN A 200 -7.27 -8.69 -5.39
CA ASN A 200 -7.22 -7.25 -5.10
C ASN A 200 -6.87 -6.43 -6.35
N GLN A 201 -5.94 -6.93 -7.19
CA GLN A 201 -5.57 -6.30 -8.45
C GLN A 201 -6.74 -6.31 -9.45
N VAL A 202 -7.46 -7.42 -9.58
CA VAL A 202 -8.66 -7.53 -10.43
C VAL A 202 -9.75 -6.57 -9.97
N GLU A 203 -9.98 -6.45 -8.67
CA GLU A 203 -10.95 -5.50 -8.11
C GLU A 203 -10.55 -4.04 -8.39
N ALA A 204 -9.26 -3.70 -8.22
CA ALA A 204 -8.73 -2.39 -8.55
C ALA A 204 -8.87 -2.08 -10.06
N ASN A 205 -8.53 -3.03 -10.93
CA ASN A 205 -8.70 -2.90 -12.38
C ASN A 205 -10.18 -2.76 -12.77
N ARG A 206 -11.08 -3.50 -12.11
CA ARG A 206 -12.52 -3.39 -12.30
C ARG A 206 -13.03 -2.00 -11.93
N ALA A 207 -12.50 -1.38 -10.87
CA ALA A 207 -12.82 0.00 -10.53
C ALA A 207 -12.34 0.98 -11.62
N LYS A 208 -11.10 0.83 -12.11
CA LYS A 208 -10.53 1.62 -13.22
C LYS A 208 -11.36 1.51 -14.52
N ARG A 209 -11.97 0.35 -14.80
CA ARG A 209 -12.86 0.15 -15.96
C ARG A 209 -14.21 0.87 -15.87
N LYS A 210 -14.64 1.34 -14.69
CA LYS A 210 -15.93 2.00 -14.50
C LYS A 210 -15.95 3.45 -14.97
N ASP A 211 -14.80 4.02 -15.29
CA ASP A 211 -14.72 5.40 -15.74
C ASP A 211 -15.58 5.63 -17.00
N PRO A 212 -16.38 6.72 -17.04
CA PRO A 212 -17.35 6.93 -18.09
C PRO A 212 -16.67 7.33 -19.40
N ALA A 213 -17.00 6.61 -20.48
CA ALA A 213 -16.62 6.97 -21.85
C ALA A 213 -17.45 8.14 -22.43
N ARG A 214 -18.43 8.62 -21.67
CA ARG A 214 -19.44 9.60 -22.07
C ARG A 214 -19.20 10.95 -21.40
N LEU A 215 -19.73 12.01 -21.99
CA LEU A 215 -19.72 13.36 -21.41
C LEU A 215 -20.56 13.42 -20.14
N THR A 216 -20.17 14.32 -19.23
CA THR A 216 -20.99 14.65 -18.06
C THR A 216 -22.20 15.51 -18.49
N PRO A 217 -23.31 15.47 -17.73
CA PRO A 217 -24.50 16.28 -18.06
C PRO A 217 -24.21 17.77 -18.16
N GLU A 218 -23.29 18.29 -17.34
CA GLU A 218 -22.90 19.71 -17.35
C GLU A 218 -22.22 20.12 -18.66
N ILE A 219 -21.32 19.28 -19.18
CA ILE A 219 -20.66 19.53 -20.47
C ILE A 219 -21.67 19.39 -21.61
N MET A 220 -22.64 18.46 -21.50
CA MET A 220 -23.71 18.32 -22.49
C MET A 220 -24.55 19.60 -22.59
N VAL A 221 -24.92 20.22 -21.46
CA VAL A 221 -25.69 21.48 -21.47
C VAL A 221 -24.91 22.60 -22.16
N LYS A 222 -23.62 22.78 -21.83
CA LYS A 222 -22.77 23.79 -22.50
C LYS A 222 -22.62 23.51 -24.00
N THR A 223 -22.52 22.23 -24.37
CA THR A 223 -22.45 21.80 -25.78
C THR A 223 -23.75 22.10 -26.53
N GLN A 224 -24.90 21.97 -25.88
CA GLN A 224 -26.19 22.33 -26.47
C GLN A 224 -26.29 23.84 -26.70
N ILE A 225 -25.86 24.66 -25.74
CA ILE A 225 -25.80 26.13 -25.92
C ILE A 225 -24.90 26.48 -27.12
N ALA A 226 -23.72 25.87 -27.22
CA ALA A 226 -22.84 26.06 -28.37
C ALA A 226 -23.48 25.63 -29.70
N GLY A 227 -24.32 24.57 -29.68
CA GLY A 227 -25.12 24.15 -30.83
C GLY A 227 -26.20 25.15 -31.23
N GLU A 228 -26.85 25.80 -30.26
CA GLU A 228 -27.82 26.89 -30.50
C GLU A 228 -27.13 28.10 -31.13
N GLU A 229 -26.02 28.57 -30.56
CA GLU A 229 -25.28 29.72 -31.10
C GLU A 229 -24.71 29.44 -32.50
N LYS A 230 -24.25 28.22 -32.74
CA LYS A 230 -23.85 27.79 -34.09
C LYS A 230 -25.01 27.87 -35.08
N ALA A 231 -26.23 27.49 -34.67
CA ALA A 231 -27.39 27.61 -35.54
C ALA A 231 -27.72 29.07 -35.84
N ASN A 232 -27.67 29.97 -34.86
CA ASN A 232 -27.90 31.41 -35.05
C ASN A 232 -26.91 32.00 -36.06
N TYR A 233 -25.63 31.67 -35.94
CA TYR A 233 -24.61 32.03 -36.92
C TYR A 233 -24.94 31.51 -38.33
N VAL A 234 -25.32 30.23 -38.45
CA VAL A 234 -25.69 29.65 -39.76
C VAL A 234 -26.91 30.35 -40.34
N ILE A 235 -27.92 30.71 -39.53
CA ILE A 235 -29.10 31.44 -39.97
C ILE A 235 -28.72 32.81 -40.55
N ALA A 236 -27.87 33.58 -39.85
CA ALA A 236 -27.40 34.87 -40.35
C ALA A 236 -26.61 34.73 -41.66
N ALA A 237 -25.70 33.75 -41.74
CA ALA A 237 -24.93 33.48 -42.94
C ALA A 237 -25.81 33.00 -44.13
N VAL A 238 -26.90 32.28 -43.85
CA VAL A 238 -27.90 31.91 -44.86
C VAL A 238 -28.65 33.14 -45.33
N ARG A 239 -29.14 34.00 -44.43
CA ARG A 239 -29.84 35.25 -44.78
C ARG A 239 -28.99 36.15 -45.70
N ALA A 240 -27.72 36.37 -45.34
CA ALA A 240 -26.79 37.17 -46.16
C ALA A 240 -26.60 36.55 -47.56
N ARG A 241 -26.45 35.21 -47.65
CA ARG A 241 -26.31 34.51 -48.93
C ARG A 241 -27.58 34.51 -49.77
N THR A 242 -28.74 34.33 -49.14
CA THR A 242 -30.04 34.40 -49.81
C THR A 242 -30.27 35.78 -50.40
N MET A 243 -29.91 36.85 -49.68
CA MET A 243 -30.02 38.22 -50.20
C MET A 243 -29.22 38.38 -51.51
N LEU A 244 -27.95 37.96 -51.54
CA LEU A 244 -27.13 38.00 -52.76
C LEU A 244 -27.75 37.19 -53.91
N GLN A 245 -28.24 35.99 -53.62
CA GLN A 245 -28.87 35.12 -54.62
C GLN A 245 -30.19 35.70 -55.16
N SER A 246 -31.01 36.31 -54.31
CA SER A 246 -32.29 36.92 -54.70
C SER A 246 -32.09 38.08 -55.69
N VAL A 247 -30.97 38.81 -55.57
CA VAL A 247 -30.56 39.90 -56.47
C VAL A 247 -29.83 39.36 -57.72
N GLY A 248 -29.44 38.08 -57.72
CA GLY A 248 -28.73 37.44 -58.84
C GLY A 248 -27.23 37.74 -58.89
N VAL A 249 -26.63 38.19 -57.78
CA VAL A 249 -25.20 38.52 -57.67
C VAL A 249 -24.47 37.53 -56.78
N LYS A 250 -23.20 37.22 -57.12
CA LYS A 250 -22.36 36.29 -56.36
C LYS A 250 -21.53 36.97 -55.26
N HIS A 251 -21.20 38.24 -55.46
CA HIS A 251 -20.30 38.99 -54.60
C HIS A 251 -20.96 40.31 -54.21
N ALA A 252 -20.72 40.75 -52.97
CA ALA A 252 -21.30 41.97 -52.41
C ALA A 252 -20.94 43.23 -53.22
N GLU A 253 -19.76 43.25 -53.85
CA GLU A 253 -19.30 44.36 -54.69
C GLU A 253 -20.22 44.68 -55.89
N ASN A 254 -21.04 43.72 -56.33
CA ASN A 254 -21.96 43.89 -57.45
C ASN A 254 -23.38 44.29 -57.00
N LEU A 255 -23.61 44.49 -55.71
CA LEU A 255 -24.92 44.89 -55.20
C LEU A 255 -25.28 46.31 -55.68
N PRO A 256 -26.54 46.55 -56.08
CA PRO A 256 -27.06 47.89 -56.26
C PRO A 256 -26.86 48.72 -54.98
N MET A 257 -26.47 49.99 -55.12
CA MET A 257 -26.08 50.85 -54.00
C MET A 257 -27.13 50.94 -52.86
N HIS A 258 -28.43 50.84 -53.19
CA HIS A 258 -29.52 50.87 -52.21
C HIS A 258 -29.68 49.58 -51.39
N LEU A 259 -29.05 48.48 -51.79
CA LEU A 259 -29.05 47.19 -51.09
C LEU A 259 -27.75 46.93 -50.33
N VAL A 260 -26.72 47.74 -50.56
CA VAL A 260 -25.43 47.62 -49.87
C VAL A 260 -25.61 47.79 -48.36
N ASP A 261 -26.33 48.84 -47.93
CA ASP A 261 -26.57 49.14 -46.52
C ASP A 261 -27.24 47.96 -45.77
N ILE A 262 -28.25 47.33 -46.41
CA ILE A 262 -28.97 46.19 -45.83
C ILE A 262 -28.04 44.96 -45.74
N TYR A 263 -27.21 44.73 -46.76
CA TYR A 263 -26.26 43.63 -46.75
C TYR A 263 -25.18 43.81 -45.68
N GLU A 264 -24.65 45.03 -45.52
CA GLU A 264 -23.66 45.36 -44.49
C GLU A 264 -24.20 45.13 -43.08
N GLU A 265 -25.50 45.39 -42.83
CA GLU A 265 -26.14 45.06 -41.56
C GLU A 265 -26.20 43.54 -41.32
N LEU A 266 -26.56 42.75 -42.33
CA LEU A 266 -26.58 41.29 -42.26
C LEU A 266 -25.17 40.70 -42.06
N GLU A 267 -24.16 41.25 -42.73
CA GLU A 267 -22.76 40.83 -42.57
C GLU A 267 -22.23 41.17 -41.17
N ARG A 268 -22.61 42.33 -40.62
CA ARG A 268 -22.28 42.73 -39.24
C ARG A 268 -22.94 41.80 -38.22
N GLU A 269 -24.20 41.43 -38.44
CA GLU A 269 -24.92 40.44 -37.62
C GLU A 269 -24.25 39.06 -37.69
N GLU A 270 -23.94 38.58 -38.90
CA GLU A 270 -23.22 37.32 -39.12
C GLU A 270 -21.88 37.31 -38.37
N ALA A 271 -21.09 38.38 -38.50
CA ALA A 271 -19.79 38.50 -37.83
C ALA A 271 -19.93 38.47 -36.31
N ALA A 272 -20.94 39.15 -35.75
CA ALA A 272 -21.21 39.15 -34.32
C ALA A 272 -21.59 37.75 -33.81
N LEU A 273 -22.53 37.08 -34.49
CA LEU A 273 -22.97 35.73 -34.14
C LEU A 273 -21.87 34.68 -34.33
N LYS A 274 -20.99 34.86 -35.33
CA LYS A 274 -19.81 34.01 -35.51
C LYS A 274 -18.88 34.06 -34.30
N VAL A 275 -18.65 35.24 -33.74
CA VAL A 275 -17.84 35.42 -32.53
C VAL A 275 -18.52 34.76 -31.33
N GLN A 276 -19.83 34.94 -31.17
CA GLN A 276 -20.60 34.31 -30.09
C GLN A 276 -20.59 32.77 -30.19
N ALA A 277 -20.86 32.22 -31.36
CA ALA A 277 -20.79 30.79 -31.64
C ALA A 277 -19.40 30.22 -31.36
N ARG A 278 -18.34 30.94 -31.76
CA ARG A 278 -16.96 30.52 -31.48
C ARG A 278 -16.66 30.55 -29.98
N LYS A 279 -17.11 31.58 -29.26
CA LYS A 279 -16.93 31.70 -27.82
C LYS A 279 -17.61 30.54 -27.08
N ALA A 280 -18.89 30.29 -27.36
CA ALA A 280 -19.64 29.19 -26.74
C ALA A 280 -19.02 27.82 -27.04
N PHE A 281 -18.54 27.60 -28.28
CA PHE A 281 -17.82 26.38 -28.63
C PHE A 281 -16.51 26.21 -27.84
N VAL A 282 -15.71 27.27 -27.73
CA VAL A 282 -14.44 27.24 -26.99
C VAL A 282 -14.68 26.97 -25.50
N GLU A 283 -15.73 27.54 -24.92
CA GLU A 283 -16.12 27.28 -23.53
C GLU A 283 -16.52 25.81 -23.31
N ALA A 284 -17.38 25.24 -24.17
CA ALA A 284 -17.77 23.83 -24.09
C ALA A 284 -16.57 22.88 -24.26
N GLU A 285 -15.69 23.16 -25.22
CA GLU A 285 -14.49 22.36 -25.49
C GLU A 285 -13.45 22.50 -24.36
N TYR A 286 -13.33 23.68 -23.75
CA TYR A 286 -12.46 23.90 -22.59
C TYR A 286 -12.91 23.04 -21.41
N GLU A 287 -14.21 23.03 -21.10
CA GLU A 287 -14.77 22.23 -20.01
C GLU A 287 -14.57 20.73 -20.22
N ARG A 288 -14.75 20.25 -21.46
CA ARG A 288 -14.41 18.88 -21.84
C ARG A 288 -12.93 18.58 -21.60
N LYS A 289 -12.03 19.48 -22.02
CA LYS A 289 -10.58 19.32 -21.81
C LYS A 289 -10.20 19.34 -20.34
N VAL A 290 -10.80 20.22 -19.52
CA VAL A 290 -10.56 20.25 -18.08
C VAL A 290 -10.98 18.93 -17.44
N TYR A 291 -12.12 18.38 -17.85
CA TYR A 291 -12.56 17.06 -17.39
C TYR A 291 -11.63 15.93 -17.82
N ASP A 292 -11.17 15.92 -19.08
CA ASP A 292 -10.17 14.97 -19.55
C ASP A 292 -8.82 15.16 -18.81
N ASP A 293 -8.39 16.38 -18.54
CA ASP A 293 -7.14 16.63 -17.82
C ASP A 293 -7.27 16.20 -16.35
N TYR A 294 -8.44 16.37 -15.74
CA TYR A 294 -8.74 15.87 -14.40
C TYR A 294 -8.63 14.35 -14.33
N LEU A 295 -9.25 13.63 -15.27
CA LEU A 295 -9.14 12.18 -15.35
C LEU A 295 -7.68 11.75 -15.59
N GLY A 296 -6.99 12.40 -16.53
CA GLY A 296 -5.57 12.11 -16.82
C GLY A 296 -4.65 12.34 -15.62
N ARG A 297 -4.86 13.42 -14.85
CA ARG A 297 -4.12 13.68 -13.60
C ARG A 297 -4.44 12.68 -12.51
N SER A 298 -5.69 12.29 -12.36
CA SER A 298 -6.10 11.24 -11.41
C SER A 298 -5.36 9.92 -11.71
N MET A 299 -5.25 9.58 -12.99
CA MET A 299 -4.50 8.41 -13.46
C MET A 299 -3.00 8.51 -13.16
N ALA A 300 -2.38 9.62 -13.52
CA ALA A 300 -0.95 9.85 -13.23
C ALA A 300 -0.65 9.89 -11.72
N ALA A 301 -1.56 10.44 -10.91
CA ALA A 301 -1.43 10.44 -9.46
C ALA A 301 -1.55 9.04 -8.86
N ASN A 302 -2.45 8.21 -9.39
CA ASN A 302 -2.56 6.80 -9.01
C ASN A 302 -1.31 6.02 -9.42
N GLU A 303 -0.79 6.24 -10.62
CA GLU A 303 0.46 5.64 -11.08
C GLU A 303 1.64 6.02 -10.17
N LEU A 304 1.76 7.31 -9.83
CA LEU A 304 2.79 7.80 -8.91
C LEU A 304 2.63 7.19 -7.51
N LYS A 305 1.39 7.02 -7.03
CA LYS A 305 1.11 6.38 -5.74
C LYS A 305 1.50 4.91 -5.75
N GLU A 306 1.22 4.20 -6.85
CA GLU A 306 1.63 2.80 -7.04
C GLU A 306 3.15 2.66 -7.15
N GLN A 307 3.82 3.55 -7.90
CA GLN A 307 5.29 3.62 -7.97
C GLN A 307 5.89 3.88 -6.59
N ARG A 308 5.38 4.88 -5.85
CA ARG A 308 5.84 5.16 -4.48
C ARG A 308 5.56 4.00 -3.51
N ALA A 309 4.48 3.25 -3.70
CA ALA A 309 4.20 2.07 -2.89
C ALA A 309 5.19 0.95 -3.17
N LYS A 310 5.67 0.81 -4.42
CA LYS A 310 6.79 -0.07 -4.76
C LYS A 310 8.08 0.38 -4.12
N ASP A 311 8.39 1.68 -4.20
CA ASP A 311 9.63 2.23 -3.64
C ASP A 311 9.67 2.13 -2.11
N LYS A 312 8.54 2.24 -1.42
CA LYS A 312 8.43 2.04 0.03
C LYS A 312 8.70 0.60 0.51
N MET A 313 8.64 -0.38 -0.38
CA MET A 313 8.98 -1.77 -0.05
C MET A 313 10.50 -2.02 -0.11
N ALA A 314 11.27 -1.10 -0.70
CA ALA A 314 12.72 -1.14 -0.64
C ALA A 314 13.17 -0.46 0.67
N PRO A 315 13.92 -1.14 1.55
CA PRO A 315 14.49 -0.50 2.73
C PRO A 315 15.35 0.68 2.29
N SER A 316 15.14 1.83 2.95
CA SER A 316 15.88 3.05 2.65
C SER A 316 17.37 2.88 2.95
N ASP A 317 18.23 3.64 2.29
CA ASP A 317 19.69 3.61 2.57
C ASP A 317 20.01 3.90 4.05
N GLN A 318 19.16 4.67 4.72
CA GLN A 318 19.28 4.94 6.15
C GLN A 318 18.91 3.70 6.99
N GLU A 319 17.78 3.05 6.72
CA GLU A 319 17.41 1.78 7.38
C GLU A 319 18.48 0.70 7.14
N LEU A 320 19.02 0.64 5.92
CA LEU A 320 20.12 -0.27 5.56
C LEU A 320 21.45 0.05 6.26
N GLN A 321 21.66 1.31 6.67
CA GLN A 321 22.80 1.71 7.49
C GLN A 321 22.57 1.40 8.97
N GLU A 322 21.36 1.64 9.47
CA GLU A 322 20.97 1.30 10.84
C GLU A 322 21.05 -0.21 11.08
N GLU A 323 20.56 -1.02 10.14
CA GLU A 323 20.65 -2.49 10.19
C GLU A 323 22.11 -2.98 10.19
N ARG A 324 22.99 -2.37 9.37
CA ARG A 324 24.43 -2.67 9.40
C ARG A 324 25.08 -2.31 10.74
N MET A 325 24.69 -1.20 11.34
CA MET A 325 25.22 -0.75 12.64
C MET A 325 24.75 -1.69 13.77
N GLU A 326 23.51 -2.15 13.71
CA GLU A 326 22.96 -3.14 14.64
C GLU A 326 23.67 -4.49 14.51
N ASP A 327 23.89 -4.96 13.28
CA ASP A 327 24.66 -6.18 12.99
C ASP A 327 26.10 -6.08 13.51
N GLU A 328 26.76 -4.94 13.29
CA GLU A 328 28.12 -4.71 13.76
C GLU A 328 28.18 -4.68 15.30
N LYS A 329 27.19 -4.09 15.96
CA LYS A 329 27.06 -4.09 17.41
C LYS A 329 26.84 -5.51 17.96
N HIS A 330 25.94 -6.29 17.35
CA HIS A 330 25.73 -7.68 17.72
C HIS A 330 26.97 -8.55 17.50
N ALA A 331 27.70 -8.34 16.39
CA ALA A 331 28.96 -9.03 16.15
C ALA A 331 30.03 -8.68 17.19
N VAL A 332 30.09 -7.43 17.65
CA VAL A 332 30.97 -7.01 18.75
C VAL A 332 30.57 -7.68 20.06
N GLU A 333 29.28 -7.72 20.38
CA GLU A 333 28.75 -8.39 21.57
C GLU A 333 29.08 -9.89 21.56
N GLU A 334 28.83 -10.59 20.45
CA GLU A 334 29.18 -12.01 20.24
C GLU A 334 30.68 -12.28 20.41
N ARG A 335 31.55 -11.45 19.80
CA ARG A 335 33.01 -11.54 19.98
C ARG A 335 33.42 -11.35 21.43
N THR A 336 32.71 -10.49 22.16
CA THR A 336 32.99 -10.20 23.58
C THR A 336 32.52 -11.35 24.46
N LYS A 337 31.36 -11.95 24.16
CA LYS A 337 30.85 -13.17 24.80
C LYS A 337 31.82 -14.34 24.62
N HIS A 338 32.35 -14.54 23.41
CA HIS A 338 33.33 -15.59 23.16
C HIS A 338 34.67 -15.40 23.91
N ARG A 339 34.97 -14.19 24.39
CA ARG A 339 36.15 -13.94 25.24
C ARG A 339 35.88 -14.21 26.73
N GLN A 340 34.63 -14.34 27.15
CA GLN A 340 34.25 -14.68 28.51
C GLN A 340 34.07 -16.21 28.63
N TYR A 341 34.98 -16.88 29.34
CA TYR A 341 34.96 -18.33 29.55
C TYR A 341 33.84 -18.82 30.50
N ILE A 342 32.82 -18.00 30.77
CA ILE A 342 31.75 -18.29 31.71
C ILE A 342 30.49 -18.68 30.91
N PRO A 343 29.96 -19.90 31.07
CA PRO A 343 28.74 -20.32 30.38
C PRO A 343 27.54 -19.42 30.71
N ASP A 344 26.72 -19.08 29.70
CA ASP A 344 25.54 -18.22 29.84
C ASP A 344 24.54 -18.69 30.92
N ALA A 345 24.50 -20.00 31.19
CA ALA A 345 23.70 -20.60 32.26
C ALA A 345 24.02 -20.05 33.67
N VAL A 346 25.22 -19.50 33.87
CA VAL A 346 25.65 -18.92 35.16
C VAL A 346 25.27 -17.43 35.25
N LEU A 347 25.21 -16.72 34.13
CA LEU A 347 24.89 -15.28 34.07
C LEU A 347 23.38 -15.02 33.98
N HIS A 348 22.60 -15.95 33.45
CA HIS A 348 21.15 -15.82 33.25
C HIS A 348 20.29 -16.60 34.24
N VAL A 349 20.78 -16.89 35.45
CA VAL A 349 19.88 -17.24 36.54
C VAL A 349 19.19 -15.96 36.98
N SER A 350 17.95 -15.74 36.53
CA SER A 350 17.09 -14.70 37.07
C SER A 350 16.99 -14.91 38.57
N ILE A 351 17.68 -14.05 39.34
CA ILE A 351 17.66 -14.13 40.81
C ILE A 351 16.23 -13.80 41.22
N THR A 352 15.47 -14.83 41.55
CA THR A 352 14.02 -14.77 41.77
C THR A 352 13.63 -14.00 43.03
N ARG A 353 14.62 -13.66 43.88
CA ARG A 353 14.46 -12.87 45.10
C ARG A 353 15.60 -11.85 45.22
N PRO A 354 15.35 -10.58 45.59
CA PRO A 354 16.42 -9.66 45.93
C PRO A 354 17.28 -10.26 47.04
N ARG A 355 18.61 -10.18 46.91
CA ARG A 355 19.53 -10.71 47.94
C ARG A 355 19.25 -9.99 49.26
N PRO A 356 19.11 -10.72 50.38
CA PRO A 356 18.89 -10.08 51.68
C PRO A 356 20.07 -9.15 52.02
N VAL A 357 19.76 -7.94 52.46
CA VAL A 357 20.75 -6.94 52.86
C VAL A 357 20.56 -6.61 54.34
N VAL A 358 21.66 -6.54 55.08
CA VAL A 358 21.68 -6.08 56.48
C VAL A 358 22.41 -4.75 56.52
N ILE A 359 21.73 -3.70 56.96
CA ILE A 359 22.30 -2.37 57.19
C ILE A 359 22.52 -2.22 58.69
N ALA A 360 23.78 -2.32 59.09
CA ALA A 360 24.21 -2.15 60.46
C ALA A 360 24.61 -0.68 60.71
N LEU A 361 23.86 0.03 61.54
CA LEU A 361 24.13 1.41 61.94
C LEU A 361 24.84 1.40 63.29
N SER A 362 26.02 2.04 63.36
CA SER A 362 26.73 2.18 64.64
C SER A 362 25.88 2.95 65.66
N ARG A 363 25.91 2.54 66.94
CA ARG A 363 25.29 3.27 68.04
C ARG A 363 25.82 4.70 68.19
N ASP A 364 27.07 4.95 67.81
CA ASP A 364 27.73 6.26 67.85
C ASP A 364 27.15 7.28 66.85
N LEU A 365 26.37 6.82 65.86
CA LEU A 365 25.70 7.73 64.92
C LEU A 365 24.65 8.58 65.65
N SER A 366 24.62 9.88 65.33
CA SER A 366 23.61 10.79 65.88
C SER A 366 22.18 10.28 65.58
N ALA A 367 21.28 10.46 66.55
CA ALA A 367 19.88 10.06 66.40
C ALA A 367 19.17 10.77 65.23
N TYR A 368 19.66 11.93 64.80
CA TYR A 368 19.17 12.60 63.59
C TYR A 368 19.57 11.84 62.32
N SER A 369 20.85 11.45 62.21
CA SER A 369 21.36 10.70 61.06
C SER A 369 20.69 9.33 60.90
N LYS A 370 20.51 8.59 62.01
CA LYS A 370 19.83 7.28 61.98
C LYS A 370 18.38 7.40 61.51
N ARG A 371 17.64 8.40 62.02
CA ARG A 371 16.26 8.68 61.59
C ARG A 371 16.20 9.06 60.11
N LYS A 372 17.13 9.87 59.62
CA LYS A 372 17.19 10.25 58.20
C LYS A 372 17.46 9.05 57.29
N ILE A 373 18.42 8.19 57.65
CA ILE A 373 18.72 6.96 56.90
C ILE A 373 17.50 6.05 56.88
N HIS A 374 16.87 5.81 58.04
CA HIS A 374 15.67 4.99 58.13
C HIS A 374 14.54 5.56 57.26
N GLN A 375 14.27 6.87 57.34
CA GLN A 375 13.24 7.52 56.53
C GLN A 375 13.48 7.38 55.02
N GLU A 376 14.70 7.61 54.55
CA GLU A 376 15.03 7.49 53.12
C GLU A 376 14.94 6.04 52.64
N VAL A 377 15.43 5.07 53.42
CA VAL A 377 15.35 3.65 53.05
C VAL A 377 13.90 3.17 53.03
N THR A 378 13.08 3.52 54.02
CA THR A 378 11.65 3.17 54.03
C THR A 378 10.89 3.86 52.90
N LYS A 379 11.25 5.09 52.53
CA LYS A 379 10.64 5.82 51.40
C LYS A 379 10.97 5.19 50.05
N LEU A 380 12.24 4.82 49.83
CA LEU A 380 12.68 4.21 48.58
C LEU A 380 12.18 2.77 48.42
N MET A 381 12.11 2.02 49.52
CA MET A 381 11.77 0.60 49.51
C MET A 381 10.78 0.26 50.63
N PRO A 382 9.50 0.65 50.50
CA PRO A 382 8.50 0.48 51.53
C PRO A 382 8.21 -1.01 51.78
N GLY A 383 8.24 -1.40 53.05
CA GLY A 383 7.94 -2.77 53.48
C GLY A 383 9.00 -3.82 53.11
N LEU A 384 10.15 -3.44 52.55
CA LEU A 384 11.27 -4.35 52.30
C LEU A 384 12.21 -4.46 53.50
N PHE A 385 12.42 -3.36 54.23
CA PHE A 385 13.32 -3.30 55.39
C PHE A 385 12.54 -3.33 56.71
N ILE A 386 13.02 -4.11 57.67
CA ILE A 386 12.52 -4.19 59.05
C ILE A 386 13.61 -3.66 59.99
N SER A 387 13.23 -2.76 60.91
CA SER A 387 14.16 -2.24 61.90
C SER A 387 14.19 -3.15 63.13
N LEU A 388 15.38 -3.68 63.46
CA LEU A 388 15.64 -4.45 64.67
C LEU A 388 16.51 -3.62 65.60
N ASN A 389 15.94 -3.12 66.68
CA ASN A 389 16.68 -2.38 67.70
C ASN A 389 16.64 -3.16 69.01
N ASN A 390 17.67 -3.99 69.23
CA ASN A 390 17.87 -4.68 70.51
C ASN A 390 18.89 -3.90 71.34
N THR A 391 18.58 -3.65 72.62
CA THR A 391 19.50 -2.98 73.53
C THR A 391 20.51 -3.95 74.15
N ALA A 392 20.16 -5.23 74.28
CA ALA A 392 21.01 -6.31 74.76
C ALA A 392 22.00 -6.81 73.68
N ASN A 393 23.02 -7.58 74.09
CA ASN A 393 24.00 -8.25 73.22
C ASN A 393 24.59 -7.36 72.11
N MET A 394 24.98 -6.12 72.47
CA MET A 394 25.60 -5.16 71.54
C MET A 394 24.74 -4.85 70.29
N GLY A 395 23.43 -5.09 70.36
CA GLY A 395 22.51 -4.85 69.24
C GLY A 395 22.32 -6.03 68.29
N ILE A 396 22.91 -7.19 68.59
CA ILE A 396 22.76 -8.41 67.79
C ILE A 396 21.79 -9.38 68.48
N ASP A 397 20.75 -9.77 67.74
CA ASP A 397 19.87 -10.87 68.11
C ASP A 397 19.65 -11.76 66.88
N ILE A 398 20.39 -12.87 66.84
CA ILE A 398 20.50 -13.74 65.68
C ILE A 398 19.16 -14.43 65.38
N HIS A 399 18.39 -14.80 66.40
CA HIS A 399 17.08 -15.42 66.20
C HIS A 399 16.09 -14.46 65.53
N SER A 400 16.07 -13.21 65.99
CA SER A 400 15.27 -12.15 65.35
C SER A 400 15.75 -11.83 63.94
N MET A 401 17.08 -11.83 63.70
CA MET A 401 17.63 -11.63 62.36
C MET A 401 17.21 -12.75 61.40
N GLN A 402 17.37 -14.01 61.80
CA GLN A 402 17.03 -15.17 60.97
C GLN A 402 15.56 -15.15 60.59
N SER A 403 14.67 -14.88 61.55
CA SER A 403 13.21 -14.77 61.29
C SER A 403 12.88 -13.70 60.23
N VAL A 404 13.55 -12.55 60.27
CA VAL A 404 13.36 -11.48 59.27
C VAL A 404 13.89 -11.89 57.90
N LEU A 405 15.07 -12.53 57.84
CA LEU A 405 15.66 -12.97 56.58
C LEU A 405 14.86 -14.10 55.92
N ASP A 406 14.34 -15.05 56.71
CA ASP A 406 13.48 -16.14 56.22
C ASP A 406 12.20 -15.58 55.59
N SER A 407 11.62 -14.54 56.20
CA SER A 407 10.46 -13.81 55.66
C SER A 407 10.75 -13.03 54.36
N GLY A 408 12.02 -12.91 53.96
CA GLY A 408 12.43 -12.26 52.70
C GLY A 408 12.54 -10.76 52.77
N LYS A 409 12.77 -10.27 53.98
CA LYS A 409 12.94 -8.86 54.25
C LYS A 409 14.41 -8.58 54.57
N CYS A 410 14.80 -7.35 54.37
CA CYS A 410 16.11 -6.82 54.71
C CYS A 410 16.08 -6.24 56.13
N ILE A 411 17.23 -6.11 56.77
CA ILE A 411 17.32 -5.67 58.17
C ILE A 411 18.01 -4.31 58.25
N ILE A 412 17.49 -3.41 59.08
CA ILE A 412 18.20 -2.23 59.58
C ILE A 412 18.36 -2.41 61.08
N MET A 413 19.60 -2.40 61.58
CA MET A 413 19.84 -2.61 63.00
C MET A 413 20.85 -1.64 63.58
N GLU A 414 20.70 -1.34 64.87
CA GLU A 414 21.63 -0.51 65.61
C GLU A 414 22.61 -1.39 66.38
N VAL A 415 23.82 -1.51 65.84
CA VAL A 415 24.88 -2.32 66.44
C VAL A 415 25.87 -1.44 67.18
N ASP A 416 26.42 -1.95 68.26
CA ASP A 416 27.62 -1.40 68.88
C ASP A 416 28.81 -2.22 68.39
N PRO A 417 29.53 -1.79 67.33
CA PRO A 417 30.71 -2.51 66.88
C PRO A 417 31.87 -2.40 67.88
N GLY A 418 31.75 -1.54 68.90
CA GLY A 418 32.78 -1.34 69.91
C GLY A 418 33.97 -0.52 69.41
N LEU A 419 34.27 0.59 70.09
CA LEU A 419 35.47 1.39 69.80
C LEU A 419 36.76 0.67 70.25
N THR A 420 36.68 -0.14 71.32
CA THR A 420 37.83 -0.84 71.90
C THR A 420 38.00 -2.25 71.35
N ARG A 421 39.22 -2.81 71.44
CA ARG A 421 39.51 -4.19 71.00
C ARG A 421 38.64 -5.22 71.71
N VAL A 422 38.45 -5.07 73.03
CA VAL A 422 37.61 -5.97 73.84
C VAL A 422 36.17 -5.99 73.34
N SER A 423 35.59 -4.83 73.05
CA SER A 423 34.22 -4.75 72.52
C SER A 423 34.06 -5.33 71.11
N ARG A 424 35.10 -5.25 70.25
CA ARG A 424 35.07 -5.92 68.93
C ARG A 424 35.18 -7.43 69.05
N ASP A 425 36.04 -7.91 69.95
CA ASP A 425 36.20 -9.34 70.19
C ASP A 425 34.90 -9.93 70.78
N THR A 426 34.20 -9.20 71.67
CA THR A 426 32.87 -9.60 72.17
C THR A 426 31.78 -9.57 71.09
N PHE A 427 31.80 -8.59 70.19
CA PHE A 427 30.89 -8.52 69.03
C PHE A 427 31.10 -9.69 68.06
N LEU A 428 32.36 -10.04 67.76
CA LEU A 428 32.70 -11.18 66.92
C LEU A 428 32.35 -12.50 67.61
N GLN A 429 32.61 -12.64 68.91
CA GLN A 429 32.17 -13.81 69.68
C GLN A 429 30.65 -13.96 69.68
N ALA A 430 29.90 -12.86 69.80
CA ALA A 430 28.43 -12.89 69.71
C ALA A 430 27.93 -13.36 68.33
N LEU A 431 28.71 -13.20 67.26
CA LEU A 431 28.44 -13.75 65.93
C LEU A 431 28.95 -15.20 65.77
N GLU A 432 30.03 -15.58 66.46
CA GLU A 432 30.65 -16.92 66.39
C GLU A 432 29.93 -17.97 67.26
N ILE A 433 29.24 -17.59 68.34
CA ILE A 433 28.52 -18.50 69.27
C ILE A 433 27.41 -19.34 68.58
N THR A 434 27.11 -19.10 67.30
CA THR A 434 26.07 -19.82 66.54
C THR A 434 26.59 -20.82 65.48
N ASN A 435 27.88 -21.18 65.50
CA ASN A 435 28.40 -22.28 64.66
C ASN A 435 28.39 -23.66 65.36
N GLU A 436 27.69 -23.81 66.48
CA GLU A 436 27.30 -25.13 67.04
C GLU A 436 25.84 -25.46 66.75
#